data_AF-W5YAM6-F1
#
_entry.id   AF-W5YAM6-F1
#
_cell.length_a   1.000
_cell.length_b   1.000
_cell.length_c   1.000
_cell.angle_alpha   90.00
_cell.angle_beta   90.00
_cell.angle_gamma   90.00
#
_symmetry.space_group_name_H-M   'P 1'
#
loop_
_entity.id
_entity.type
_entity.pdbx_description
1 polymer ?
#
loop_
_entity_poly.entity_id
_entity_poly.type
_entity_poly.pdbx_seq_one_letter_code
_entity_poly.pdbx_strand_id
1 'polypeptide(L)'
;MTRRFTDNTFDRLAAHGTTVVYPEGIARHWNDSRAQLPEKTRELGTDDVAFARALVEAHSPTRVVAAGYSNGGQMVMRLLHDAYGLLDAAAIVAANQPAPSNFLSSAEGFRPTPILLMHGTADPMSPFGGGIAAPKTGHERCDVLSFAETADYYAGLNGATLREVRSYADSLEQAAVVATYEGAEGAETTASVEAWALHGVGHVVPAPKQVPSRYLGPSTRLLVAAKEIARFCGLEY
;
A
#
# COMPACT_ATOMS: atom_id res chain seq x y z
N MET A 1 9.91 -8.39 12.43
CA MET A 1 8.65 -8.04 13.13
C MET A 1 7.43 -8.32 12.23
N THR A 2 7.49 -7.90 10.97
CA THR A 2 6.48 -8.06 9.92
C THR A 2 5.90 -9.47 9.80
N ARG A 3 6.73 -10.51 9.67
CA ARG A 3 6.27 -11.91 9.57
C ARG A 3 5.28 -12.31 10.66
N ARG A 4 5.56 -11.98 11.93
CA ARG A 4 4.67 -12.31 13.06
C ARG A 4 3.41 -11.43 13.12
N PHE A 5 3.48 -10.23 12.56
CA PHE A 5 2.36 -9.30 12.49
C PHE A 5 1.33 -9.74 11.44
N THR A 6 1.80 -10.28 10.32
CA THR A 6 0.97 -10.80 9.22
C THR A 6 0.66 -12.29 9.33
N ASP A 7 0.85 -12.88 10.52
CA ASP A 7 0.64 -14.31 10.78
C ASP A 7 1.40 -15.26 9.83
N ASN A 8 2.57 -14.80 9.33
CA ASN A 8 3.40 -15.49 8.36
C ASN A 8 2.66 -15.84 7.05
N THR A 9 1.57 -15.15 6.75
CA THR A 9 0.75 -15.43 5.56
C THR A 9 1.51 -15.21 4.27
N PHE A 10 2.35 -14.17 4.20
CA PHE A 10 3.23 -13.92 3.06
C PHE A 10 4.33 -14.98 2.88
N ASP A 11 4.72 -15.71 3.92
CA ASP A 11 5.74 -16.77 3.78
C ASP A 11 5.23 -17.95 2.93
N ARG A 12 3.90 -18.09 2.79
CA ARG A 12 3.30 -19.13 1.95
C ARG A 12 3.67 -18.98 0.48
N LEU A 13 3.85 -17.75 0.01
CA LEU A 13 4.32 -17.46 -1.36
C LEU A 13 5.65 -18.17 -1.68
N ALA A 14 6.52 -18.36 -0.67
CA ALA A 14 7.79 -19.06 -0.86
C ALA A 14 7.63 -20.55 -1.15
N ALA A 15 6.55 -21.18 -0.68
CA ALA A 15 6.24 -22.56 -1.04
C ALA A 15 5.88 -22.72 -2.53
N HIS A 16 5.52 -21.62 -3.19
CA HIS A 16 5.14 -21.55 -4.60
C HIS A 16 6.22 -20.89 -5.48
N GLY A 17 7.47 -20.86 -5.01
CA GLY A 17 8.61 -20.38 -5.80
C GLY A 17 8.80 -18.86 -5.83
N THR A 18 8.00 -18.09 -5.10
CA THR A 18 8.21 -16.64 -4.95
C THR A 18 9.27 -16.36 -3.89
N THR A 19 10.31 -15.59 -4.23
CA THR A 19 11.27 -15.11 -3.22
C THR A 19 10.64 -13.98 -2.40
N VAL A 20 10.47 -14.20 -1.09
CA VAL A 20 9.88 -13.20 -0.19
C VAL A 20 10.98 -12.53 0.63
N VAL A 21 11.11 -11.22 0.49
CA VAL A 21 12.10 -10.42 1.22
C VAL A 21 11.39 -9.44 2.16
N TYR A 22 11.87 -9.37 3.41
CA TYR A 22 11.38 -8.42 4.41
C TYR A 22 12.51 -7.47 4.78
N PRO A 23 12.78 -6.43 3.96
CA PRO A 23 13.82 -5.49 4.28
C PRO A 23 13.45 -4.66 5.51
N GLU A 24 14.44 -4.27 6.29
CA GLU A 24 14.27 -3.51 7.54
C GLU A 24 14.86 -2.11 7.37
N GLY A 25 14.03 -1.08 7.55
CA GLY A 25 14.47 0.31 7.50
C GLY A 25 15.26 0.72 8.73
N ILE A 26 16.07 1.77 8.60
CA ILE A 26 16.83 2.32 9.73
C ILE A 26 15.87 2.84 10.79
N ALA A 27 16.16 2.54 12.06
CA ALA A 27 15.28 2.84 13.19
C ALA A 27 13.85 2.28 13.04
N ARG A 28 13.66 1.21 12.24
CA ARG A 28 12.38 0.59 11.91
C ARG A 28 11.40 1.52 11.17
N HIS A 29 11.95 2.44 10.39
CA HIS A 29 11.21 3.38 9.56
C HIS A 29 11.85 3.50 8.18
N TRP A 30 11.05 3.89 7.20
CA TRP A 30 11.50 4.26 5.86
C TRP A 30 11.58 5.78 5.73
N ASN A 31 12.50 6.31 4.92
CA ASN A 31 12.47 7.66 4.38
C ASN A 31 11.38 7.73 3.29
N ASP A 32 10.14 7.94 3.71
CA ASP A 32 8.99 7.69 2.85
C ASP A 32 8.58 8.88 1.98
N SER A 33 7.43 8.78 1.32
CA SER A 33 6.89 9.81 0.42
C SER A 33 6.42 11.10 1.12
N ARG A 34 6.27 11.11 2.45
CA ARG A 34 5.75 12.27 3.20
C ARG A 34 6.85 13.28 3.46
N ALA A 35 6.69 14.50 2.98
CA ALA A 35 7.68 15.56 3.10
C ALA A 35 7.84 16.06 4.54
N GLN A 36 6.77 16.03 5.34
CA GLN A 36 6.72 16.72 6.63
C GLN A 36 6.76 15.79 7.85
N LEU A 37 6.97 14.49 7.66
CA LEU A 37 7.12 13.56 8.77
C LEU A 37 8.53 13.63 9.36
N PRO A 38 8.72 13.98 10.65
CA PRO A 38 10.04 14.06 11.28
C PRO A 38 10.53 12.66 11.69
N GLU A 39 10.89 11.85 10.70
CA GLU A 39 11.41 10.51 10.87
C GLU A 39 12.95 10.49 10.92
N LYS A 40 13.53 9.55 11.70
CA LYS A 40 14.98 9.48 11.88
C LYS A 40 15.72 9.29 10.55
N THR A 41 15.12 8.54 9.63
CA THR A 41 15.63 8.30 8.28
C THR A 41 15.74 9.60 7.47
N ARG A 42 14.77 10.53 7.61
CA ARG A 42 14.82 11.86 7.00
C ARG A 42 15.95 12.71 7.58
N GLU A 43 16.12 12.71 8.90
CA GLU A 43 17.23 13.42 9.56
C GLU A 43 18.60 12.90 9.10
N LEU A 44 18.71 11.59 8.90
CA LEU A 44 19.94 10.93 8.45
C LEU A 44 20.14 11.01 6.93
N GLY A 45 19.14 11.45 6.17
CA GLY A 45 19.18 11.50 4.70
C GLY A 45 19.35 10.13 4.07
N THR A 46 18.70 9.09 4.61
CA THR A 46 18.84 7.73 4.07
C THR A 46 18.24 7.63 2.66
N ASP A 47 18.95 6.98 1.74
CA ASP A 47 18.47 6.73 0.38
C ASP A 47 17.84 5.35 0.29
N ASP A 48 16.60 5.27 0.77
CA ASP A 48 15.87 4.01 0.82
C ASP A 48 15.38 3.56 -0.58
N VAL A 49 15.34 4.50 -1.55
CA VAL A 49 15.05 4.19 -2.96
C VAL A 49 16.25 3.47 -3.58
N ALA A 50 17.48 3.99 -3.39
CA ALA A 50 18.70 3.32 -3.84
C ALA A 50 18.89 1.96 -3.16
N PHE A 51 18.57 1.87 -1.87
CA PHE A 51 18.60 0.58 -1.16
C PHE A 51 17.63 -0.44 -1.78
N ALA A 52 16.40 -0.06 -2.10
CA ALA A 52 15.44 -0.95 -2.76
C ALA A 52 15.92 -1.38 -4.16
N ARG A 53 16.52 -0.47 -4.93
CA ARG A 53 17.13 -0.81 -6.24
C ARG A 53 18.25 -1.83 -6.10
N ALA A 54 19.16 -1.61 -5.15
CA ALA A 54 20.26 -2.54 -4.88
C ALA A 54 19.75 -3.92 -4.44
N LEU A 55 18.64 -3.97 -3.68
CA LEU A 55 18.03 -5.23 -3.26
C LEU A 55 17.45 -6.01 -4.45
N VAL A 56 16.76 -5.32 -5.37
CA VAL A 56 16.25 -5.92 -6.61
C VAL A 56 17.40 -6.43 -7.47
N GLU A 57 18.44 -5.61 -7.67
CA GLU A 57 19.62 -6.00 -8.45
C GLU A 57 20.30 -7.26 -7.87
N ALA A 58 20.49 -7.30 -6.54
CA ALA A 58 21.12 -8.43 -5.85
C ALA A 58 20.40 -9.77 -6.04
N HIS A 59 19.08 -9.75 -6.26
CA HIS A 59 18.28 -10.96 -6.49
C HIS A 59 17.99 -11.22 -7.97
N SER A 60 18.20 -10.23 -8.84
CA SER A 60 17.94 -10.31 -10.30
C SER A 60 16.60 -10.99 -10.64
N PRO A 61 15.47 -10.57 -10.04
CA PRO A 61 14.20 -11.23 -10.25
C PRO A 61 13.69 -10.96 -11.67
N THR A 62 12.91 -11.90 -12.22
CA THR A 62 12.18 -11.69 -13.48
C THR A 62 10.97 -10.78 -13.31
N ARG A 63 10.48 -10.64 -12.07
CA ARG A 63 9.34 -9.81 -11.71
C ARG A 63 9.45 -9.31 -10.27
N VAL A 64 9.11 -8.06 -10.04
CA VAL A 64 9.17 -7.38 -8.74
C VAL A 64 7.77 -6.95 -8.31
N VAL A 65 7.35 -7.41 -7.13
CA VAL A 65 6.12 -6.95 -6.48
C VAL A 65 6.49 -6.35 -5.13
N ALA A 66 6.01 -5.14 -4.85
CA ALA A 66 6.18 -4.53 -3.54
C ALA A 66 4.84 -4.45 -2.79
N ALA A 67 4.83 -4.91 -1.55
CA ALA A 67 3.68 -4.79 -0.66
C ALA A 67 4.09 -4.03 0.60
N GLY A 68 3.37 -2.95 0.91
CA GLY A 68 3.70 -2.05 2.00
C GLY A 68 2.51 -1.77 2.90
N TYR A 69 2.77 -1.62 4.20
CA TYR A 69 1.77 -1.27 5.21
C TYR A 69 2.17 0.02 5.93
N SER A 70 1.25 0.98 6.07
CA SER A 70 1.48 2.25 6.79
C SER A 70 2.70 3.00 6.22
N ASN A 71 3.75 3.28 7.01
CA ASN A 71 5.03 3.82 6.51
C ASN A 71 5.65 2.97 5.38
N GLY A 72 5.53 1.64 5.45
CA GLY A 72 5.92 0.78 4.32
C GLY A 72 5.04 0.98 3.08
N GLY A 73 3.76 1.30 3.25
CA GLY A 73 2.86 1.67 2.16
C GLY A 73 3.28 2.98 1.52
N GLN A 74 3.64 3.98 2.34
CA GLN A 74 4.22 5.25 1.87
C GLN A 74 5.56 5.03 1.15
N MET A 75 6.38 4.07 1.60
CA MET A 75 7.59 3.69 0.88
C MET A 75 7.28 3.04 -0.48
N VAL A 76 6.22 2.22 -0.59
CA VAL A 76 5.77 1.69 -1.89
C VAL A 76 5.33 2.83 -2.81
N MET A 77 4.57 3.81 -2.31
CA MET A 77 4.23 5.02 -3.07
C MET A 77 5.51 5.74 -3.52
N ARG A 78 6.49 5.88 -2.63
CA ARG A 78 7.78 6.49 -2.96
C ARG A 78 8.51 5.75 -4.09
N LEU A 79 8.51 4.42 -4.08
CA LEU A 79 9.12 3.62 -5.14
C LEU A 79 8.38 3.76 -6.48
N LEU A 80 7.06 3.83 -6.49
CA LEU A 80 6.28 4.07 -7.71
C LEU A 80 6.64 5.41 -8.37
N HIS A 81 7.01 6.42 -7.55
CA HIS A 81 7.26 7.78 -7.98
C HIS A 81 8.74 8.17 -8.14
N ASP A 82 9.68 7.43 -7.56
CA ASP A 82 11.12 7.75 -7.65
C ASP A 82 11.92 6.60 -8.28
N ALA A 83 11.33 5.41 -8.35
CA ALA A 83 11.90 4.25 -9.00
C ALA A 83 11.03 3.76 -10.17
N TYR A 84 10.76 4.66 -11.12
CA TYR A 84 9.91 4.39 -12.28
C TYR A 84 10.24 3.05 -12.95
N GLY A 85 9.22 2.20 -13.10
CA GLY A 85 9.35 0.89 -13.73
C GLY A 85 10.13 -0.15 -12.93
N LEU A 86 10.46 0.11 -11.66
CA LEU A 86 11.08 -0.89 -10.78
C LEU A 86 10.09 -2.00 -10.38
N LEU A 87 8.80 -1.66 -10.26
CA LEU A 87 7.76 -2.57 -9.77
C LEU A 87 6.84 -3.00 -10.92
N ASP A 88 6.61 -4.30 -11.05
CA ASP A 88 5.62 -4.87 -11.97
C ASP A 88 4.21 -4.88 -11.39
N ALA A 89 4.09 -4.80 -10.06
CA ALA A 89 2.84 -4.57 -9.34
C ALA A 89 3.12 -4.05 -7.93
N ALA A 90 2.16 -3.35 -7.35
CA ALA A 90 2.26 -2.80 -6.01
C ALA A 90 0.98 -3.08 -5.18
N ALA A 91 1.17 -3.28 -3.88
CA ALA A 91 0.10 -3.34 -2.90
C ALA A 91 0.37 -2.37 -1.75
N ILE A 92 -0.62 -1.53 -1.44
CA ILE A 92 -0.54 -0.48 -0.44
C ILE A 92 -1.66 -0.72 0.57
N VAL A 93 -1.28 -0.96 1.82
CA VAL A 93 -2.21 -1.28 2.91
C VAL A 93 -2.15 -0.20 3.98
N ALA A 94 -3.31 0.31 4.39
CA ALA A 94 -3.45 1.32 5.45
C ALA A 94 -2.56 2.57 5.25
N ALA A 95 -2.48 3.05 4.01
CA ALA A 95 -1.78 4.28 3.65
C ALA A 95 -2.49 4.98 2.49
N ASN A 96 -2.74 6.29 2.64
CA ASN A 96 -3.29 7.14 1.58
C ASN A 96 -2.19 8.00 0.94
N GLN A 97 -2.40 8.40 -0.31
CA GLN A 97 -1.49 9.28 -1.03
C GLN A 97 -1.29 10.59 -0.25
N PRO A 98 -0.05 11.03 0.00
CA PRO A 98 0.18 12.33 0.60
C PRO A 98 -0.44 13.45 -0.25
N ALA A 99 -1.04 14.43 0.43
CA ALA A 99 -1.52 15.62 -0.25
C ALA A 99 -0.34 16.34 -0.94
N PRO A 100 -0.56 17.12 -2.02
CA PRO A 100 0.53 17.80 -2.73
C PRO A 100 1.44 18.65 -1.83
N SER A 101 0.88 19.26 -0.77
CA SER A 101 1.64 20.04 0.22
C SER A 101 2.59 19.20 1.09
N ASN A 102 2.39 17.89 1.14
CA ASN A 102 3.13 16.94 1.97
C ASN A 102 3.74 15.81 1.14
N PHE A 103 3.73 15.89 -0.19
CA PHE A 103 4.30 14.86 -1.05
C PHE A 103 5.72 15.26 -1.46
N LEU A 104 6.70 14.38 -1.18
CA LEU A 104 8.11 14.63 -1.47
C LEU A 104 8.50 14.29 -2.92
N SER A 105 7.65 13.54 -3.62
CA SER A 105 7.87 13.08 -4.99
C SER A 105 6.99 13.81 -6.00
N SER A 106 7.19 13.54 -7.29
CA SER A 106 6.33 14.03 -8.37
C SER A 106 5.76 12.87 -9.20
N ALA A 107 4.73 13.16 -10.00
CA ALA A 107 4.19 12.21 -10.98
C ALA A 107 4.97 12.20 -12.31
N GLU A 108 5.98 13.06 -12.46
CA GLU A 108 6.82 13.09 -13.66
C GLU A 108 7.48 11.72 -13.83
N GLY A 109 7.54 11.18 -15.04
CA GLY A 109 8.20 9.90 -15.29
C GLY A 109 7.47 8.64 -14.78
N PHE A 110 6.33 8.77 -14.08
CA PHE A 110 5.54 7.64 -13.60
C PHE A 110 5.29 6.62 -14.73
N ARG A 111 5.37 5.33 -14.40
CA ARG A 111 5.08 4.24 -15.33
C ARG A 111 3.81 3.52 -14.86
N PRO A 112 2.78 3.40 -15.72
CA PRO A 112 1.57 2.66 -15.38
C PRO A 112 1.92 1.30 -14.75
N THR A 113 1.44 1.09 -13.52
CA THR A 113 1.79 -0.08 -12.69
C THR A 113 0.51 -0.61 -12.04
N PRO A 114 0.21 -1.92 -12.09
CA PRO A 114 -0.92 -2.49 -11.39
C PRO A 114 -0.85 -2.21 -9.88
N ILE A 115 -1.87 -1.59 -9.31
CA ILE A 115 -1.89 -1.17 -7.89
C ILE A 115 -3.12 -1.70 -7.16
N LEU A 116 -2.89 -2.39 -6.05
CA LEU A 116 -3.93 -2.79 -5.10
C LEU A 116 -3.86 -1.90 -3.85
N LEU A 117 -4.95 -1.20 -3.56
CA LEU A 117 -5.11 -0.38 -2.36
C LEU A 117 -6.04 -1.11 -1.39
N MET A 118 -5.67 -1.21 -0.12
CA MET A 118 -6.53 -1.73 0.95
C MET A 118 -6.54 -0.78 2.14
N HIS A 119 -7.71 -0.31 2.56
CA HIS A 119 -7.78 0.65 3.67
C HIS A 119 -9.00 0.44 4.54
N GLY A 120 -8.80 0.53 5.86
CA GLY A 120 -9.86 0.38 6.84
C GLY A 120 -10.65 1.67 7.04
N THR A 121 -11.99 1.60 7.04
CA THR A 121 -12.83 2.79 7.24
C THR A 121 -12.80 3.33 8.67
N ALA A 122 -12.33 2.52 9.64
CA ALA A 122 -12.20 2.86 11.05
C ALA A 122 -10.74 3.05 11.47
N ASP A 123 -9.84 3.30 10.51
CA ASP A 123 -8.42 3.54 10.74
C ASP A 123 -8.19 4.82 11.58
N PRO A 124 -7.65 4.70 12.82
CA PRO A 124 -7.45 5.84 13.70
C PRO A 124 -6.16 6.63 13.42
N MET A 125 -5.32 6.17 12.49
CA MET A 125 -3.99 6.74 12.20
C MET A 125 -3.87 7.33 10.80
N SER A 126 -4.42 6.67 9.78
CA SER A 126 -4.52 7.19 8.42
C SER A 126 -6.00 7.36 8.06
N PRO A 127 -6.57 8.58 8.20
CA PRO A 127 -8.00 8.79 8.04
C PRO A 127 -8.51 8.34 6.67
N PHE A 128 -9.50 7.45 6.64
CA PHE A 128 -10.09 6.97 5.39
C PHE A 128 -10.66 8.10 4.52
N GLY A 129 -11.24 9.12 5.16
CA GLY A 129 -11.76 10.33 4.50
C GLY A 129 -10.71 11.40 4.17
N GLY A 130 -9.41 11.13 4.40
CA GLY A 130 -8.34 12.10 4.17
C GLY A 130 -8.17 13.11 5.30
N GLY A 131 -7.25 14.05 5.10
CA GLY A 131 -6.86 15.06 6.09
C GLY A 131 -5.60 14.69 6.86
N ILE A 132 -5.48 15.16 8.10
CA ILE A 132 -4.26 15.04 8.90
C ILE A 132 -4.07 13.59 9.36
N ALA A 133 -3.01 12.93 8.88
CA ALA A 133 -2.59 11.63 9.39
C ALA A 133 -1.94 11.75 10.77
N ALA A 134 -2.17 10.75 11.63
CA ALA A 134 -1.66 10.65 12.99
C ALA A 134 -1.82 11.93 13.84
N PRO A 135 -3.02 12.55 13.90
CA PRO A 135 -3.21 13.86 14.52
C PRO A 135 -2.83 13.88 16.02
N LYS A 136 -2.91 12.73 16.69
CA LYS A 136 -2.55 12.56 18.11
C LYS A 136 -1.04 12.54 18.39
N THR A 137 -0.20 12.57 17.34
CA THR A 137 1.26 12.57 17.47
C THR A 137 1.87 13.97 17.39
N GLY A 138 1.05 15.02 17.24
CA GLY A 138 1.53 16.41 17.13
C GLY A 138 2.05 16.79 15.73
N HIS A 139 1.90 15.90 14.74
CA HIS A 139 2.31 16.13 13.36
C HIS A 139 1.17 16.72 12.52
N GLU A 140 0.79 17.97 12.83
CA GLU A 140 -0.39 18.67 12.26
C GLU A 140 -0.33 18.95 10.74
N ARG A 141 0.65 18.40 10.02
CA ARG A 141 0.87 18.66 8.60
C ARG A 141 1.15 17.43 7.75
N CYS A 142 0.92 16.24 8.30
CA CYS A 142 0.95 15.00 7.52
C CYS A 142 -0.36 14.81 6.75
N ASP A 143 -0.73 15.80 5.93
CA ASP A 143 -1.97 15.75 5.15
C ASP A 143 -1.89 14.66 4.09
N VAL A 144 -2.97 13.89 3.98
CA VAL A 144 -3.17 12.85 2.98
C VAL A 144 -4.51 13.05 2.28
N LEU A 145 -4.58 12.61 1.02
CA LEU A 145 -5.84 12.50 0.29
C LEU A 145 -6.76 11.48 0.98
N SER A 146 -8.06 11.52 0.67
CA SER A 146 -8.98 10.44 1.02
C SER A 146 -8.62 9.14 0.29
N PHE A 147 -9.17 8.02 0.75
CA PHE A 147 -8.99 6.74 0.09
C PHE A 147 -9.54 6.75 -1.35
N ALA A 148 -10.68 7.40 -1.56
CA ALA A 148 -11.28 7.55 -2.89
C ALA A 148 -10.39 8.41 -3.81
N GLU A 149 -9.92 9.57 -3.33
CA GLU A 149 -9.00 10.41 -4.09
C GLU A 149 -7.65 9.72 -4.35
N THR A 150 -7.19 8.86 -3.42
CA THR A 150 -5.98 8.04 -3.62
C THR A 150 -6.18 7.02 -4.75
N ALA A 151 -7.35 6.36 -4.80
CA ALA A 151 -7.69 5.44 -5.88
C ALA A 151 -7.78 6.17 -7.22
N ASP A 152 -8.46 7.31 -7.26
CA ASP A 152 -8.61 8.13 -8.47
C ASP A 152 -7.25 8.69 -8.94
N TYR A 153 -6.37 9.06 -8.02
CA TYR A 153 -5.01 9.51 -8.33
C TYR A 153 -4.23 8.43 -9.11
N TYR A 154 -4.17 7.21 -8.58
CA TYR A 154 -3.45 6.12 -9.25
C TYR A 154 -4.16 5.62 -10.51
N ALA A 155 -5.49 5.62 -10.54
CA ALA A 155 -6.25 5.31 -11.76
C ALA A 155 -5.92 6.31 -12.87
N GLY A 156 -5.86 7.61 -12.55
CA GLY A 156 -5.45 8.66 -13.48
C GLY A 156 -4.03 8.46 -14.02
N LEU A 157 -3.07 8.16 -13.15
CA LEU A 157 -1.68 7.87 -13.56
C LEU A 157 -1.56 6.60 -14.41
N ASN A 158 -2.44 5.63 -14.19
CA ASN A 158 -2.49 4.39 -14.96
C ASN A 158 -3.33 4.50 -16.26
N GLY A 159 -3.93 5.65 -16.55
CA GLY A 159 -4.85 5.79 -17.69
C GLY A 159 -6.10 4.88 -17.57
N ALA A 160 -6.50 4.54 -16.35
CA ALA A 160 -7.59 3.65 -16.03
C ALA A 160 -8.83 4.43 -15.58
N THR A 161 -10.01 3.89 -15.86
CA THR A 161 -11.29 4.45 -15.41
C THR A 161 -12.09 3.41 -14.66
N LEU A 162 -12.99 3.86 -13.77
CA LEU A 162 -13.83 2.98 -12.97
C LEU A 162 -14.67 2.07 -13.88
N ARG A 163 -14.54 0.75 -13.69
CA ARG A 163 -15.28 -0.27 -14.42
C ARG A 163 -16.39 -0.87 -13.59
N GLU A 164 -16.09 -1.20 -12.34
CA GLU A 164 -17.03 -1.90 -11.46
C GLU A 164 -16.83 -1.51 -10.00
N VAL A 165 -17.92 -1.61 -9.25
CA VAL A 165 -17.93 -1.55 -7.79
C VAL A 165 -18.66 -2.77 -7.27
N ARG A 166 -17.99 -3.57 -6.46
CA ARG A 166 -18.54 -4.78 -5.84
C ARG A 166 -18.52 -4.64 -4.33
N SER A 167 -19.57 -5.13 -3.67
CA SER A 167 -19.62 -5.23 -2.22
C SER A 167 -19.57 -6.70 -1.81
N TYR A 168 -18.59 -7.04 -0.98
CA TYR A 168 -18.47 -8.34 -0.33
C TYR A 168 -18.88 -8.16 1.12
N ALA A 169 -19.78 -8.99 1.62
CA ALA A 169 -20.14 -9.00 3.03
C ALA A 169 -20.27 -10.45 3.49
N ASP A 170 -19.60 -10.78 4.58
CA ASP A 170 -19.82 -12.04 5.31
C ASP A 170 -20.80 -11.82 6.47
N SER A 171 -20.93 -10.57 6.94
CA SER A 171 -21.97 -10.06 7.84
C SER A 171 -22.10 -8.54 7.73
N LEU A 172 -23.13 -7.92 8.34
CA LEU A 172 -23.29 -6.46 8.39
C LEU A 172 -22.11 -5.72 9.04
N GLU A 173 -21.33 -6.41 9.88
CA GLU A 173 -20.18 -5.83 10.61
C GLU A 173 -18.86 -5.94 9.85
N GLN A 174 -18.76 -6.82 8.84
CA GLN A 174 -17.55 -7.03 8.06
C GLN A 174 -17.89 -7.08 6.56
N ALA A 175 -17.75 -5.92 5.93
CA ALA A 175 -17.90 -5.74 4.51
C ALA A 175 -16.64 -5.15 3.87
N ALA A 176 -16.39 -5.48 2.61
CA ALA A 176 -15.42 -4.84 1.75
C ALA A 176 -16.13 -4.28 0.52
N VAL A 177 -15.88 -3.02 0.19
CA VAL A 177 -16.28 -2.44 -1.10
C VAL A 177 -15.04 -2.36 -1.97
N VAL A 178 -15.09 -3.01 -3.13
CA VAL A 178 -13.99 -3.07 -4.09
C VAL A 178 -14.38 -2.29 -5.32
N ALA A 179 -13.63 -1.23 -5.62
CA ALA A 179 -13.71 -0.50 -6.88
C ALA A 179 -12.56 -0.94 -7.79
N THR A 180 -12.90 -1.38 -9.00
CA THR A 180 -11.91 -1.81 -10.01
C THR A 180 -11.86 -0.78 -11.12
N TYR A 181 -10.65 -0.32 -11.44
CA TYR A 181 -10.34 0.61 -12.50
C TYR A 181 -9.49 -0.10 -13.54
N GLU A 182 -9.85 0.04 -14.82
CA GLU A 182 -9.11 -0.60 -15.92
C GLU A 182 -8.95 0.37 -17.09
N GLY A 183 -7.90 0.17 -17.87
CA GLY A 183 -7.69 0.89 -19.12
C GLY A 183 -8.79 0.61 -20.15
N ALA A 184 -8.80 1.40 -21.22
CA ALA A 184 -9.58 1.05 -22.40
C ALA A 184 -9.00 -0.24 -23.03
N GLU A 185 -9.88 -1.08 -23.57
CA GLU A 185 -9.47 -2.29 -24.29
C GLU A 185 -8.55 -1.90 -25.46
N GLY A 186 -7.37 -2.54 -25.55
CA GLY A 186 -6.38 -2.23 -26.58
C GLY A 186 -5.49 -1.01 -26.31
N ALA A 187 -5.58 -0.37 -25.14
CA ALA A 187 -4.67 0.72 -24.78
C ALA A 187 -3.25 0.21 -24.50
N GLU A 188 -2.25 0.73 -25.23
CA GLU A 188 -0.87 0.24 -25.19
C GLU A 188 -0.15 0.49 -23.85
N THR A 189 -0.59 1.48 -23.07
CA THR A 189 0.07 1.90 -21.81
C THR A 189 -0.94 2.14 -20.70
N THR A 190 -1.55 1.07 -20.20
CA THR A 190 -2.47 1.14 -19.04
C THR A 190 -2.18 0.06 -18.02
N ALA A 191 -2.63 0.28 -16.78
CA ALA A 191 -2.57 -0.72 -15.73
C ALA A 191 -3.83 -0.63 -14.84
N SER A 192 -4.20 -1.73 -14.20
CA SER A 192 -5.39 -1.76 -13.34
C SER A 192 -5.12 -1.15 -11.96
N VAL A 193 -6.18 -0.63 -11.34
CA VAL A 193 -6.20 -0.31 -9.91
C VAL A 193 -7.38 -1.02 -9.28
N GLU A 194 -7.14 -1.73 -8.19
CA GLU A 194 -8.21 -2.24 -7.33
C GLU A 194 -8.16 -1.53 -5.98
N ALA A 195 -9.26 -0.92 -5.55
CA ALA A 195 -9.35 -0.19 -4.29
C ALA A 195 -10.37 -0.84 -3.35
N TRP A 196 -9.87 -1.40 -2.25
CA TRP A 196 -10.63 -2.17 -1.26
C TRP A 196 -10.86 -1.34 0.01
N ALA A 197 -12.07 -0.82 0.16
CA ALA A 197 -12.53 -0.17 1.39
C ALA A 197 -13.06 -1.22 2.37
N LEU A 198 -12.36 -1.41 3.49
CA LEU A 198 -12.65 -2.43 4.48
C LEU A 198 -13.45 -1.82 5.64
N HIS A 199 -14.76 -2.08 5.66
CA HIS A 199 -15.66 -1.49 6.63
C HIS A 199 -15.35 -1.94 8.06
N GLY A 200 -15.26 -0.99 8.99
CA GLY A 200 -15.01 -1.25 10.41
C GLY A 200 -13.58 -1.69 10.74
N VAL A 201 -12.71 -1.83 9.75
CA VAL A 201 -11.31 -2.22 9.94
C VAL A 201 -10.47 -0.99 10.30
N GLY A 202 -9.53 -1.16 11.21
CA GLY A 202 -8.58 -0.15 11.64
C GLY A 202 -7.30 -0.13 10.80
N HIS A 203 -6.23 0.39 11.39
CA HIS A 203 -4.89 0.43 10.85
C HIS A 203 -4.18 -0.91 11.07
N VAL A 204 -4.46 -1.89 10.22
CA VAL A 204 -3.88 -3.24 10.28
C VAL A 204 -3.64 -3.82 8.90
N VAL A 205 -2.88 -4.91 8.83
CA VAL A 205 -2.89 -5.81 7.66
C VAL A 205 -3.83 -6.98 7.96
N PRO A 206 -4.93 -7.16 7.19
CA PRO A 206 -5.82 -8.30 7.38
C PRO A 206 -5.10 -9.64 7.35
N ALA A 207 -5.19 -10.40 8.45
CA ALA A 207 -4.56 -11.70 8.63
C ALA A 207 -5.40 -12.58 9.59
N PRO A 208 -5.22 -13.92 9.57
CA PRO A 208 -6.00 -14.80 10.45
C PRO A 208 -5.83 -14.47 11.93
N LYS A 209 -4.58 -14.20 12.34
CA LYS A 209 -4.27 -13.69 13.67
C LYS A 209 -4.76 -12.26 13.86
N GLN A 210 -5.72 -12.09 14.76
CA GLN A 210 -6.19 -10.79 15.21
C GLN A 210 -5.29 -10.30 16.36
N VAL A 211 -4.83 -9.05 16.29
CA VAL A 211 -4.06 -8.40 17.37
C VAL A 211 -4.93 -7.29 17.96
N PRO A 212 -5.62 -7.52 19.09
CA PRO A 212 -6.43 -6.49 19.72
C PRO A 212 -5.57 -5.30 20.10
N SER A 213 -5.87 -4.12 19.57
CA SER A 213 -5.18 -2.89 19.92
C SER A 213 -6.12 -1.70 19.80
N ARG A 214 -6.29 -0.97 20.90
CA ARG A 214 -7.03 0.31 20.88
C ARG A 214 -6.36 1.37 20.02
N TYR A 215 -5.06 1.21 19.73
CA TYR A 215 -4.29 2.15 18.90
C TYR A 215 -4.41 1.85 17.42
N LEU A 216 -4.52 0.56 17.05
CA LEU A 216 -4.67 0.14 15.66
C LEU A 216 -6.15 0.08 15.25
N GLY A 217 -7.07 -0.10 16.19
CA GLY A 217 -8.48 -0.33 15.89
C GLY A 217 -8.79 -1.80 15.59
N PRO A 218 -10.03 -2.11 15.15
CA PRO A 218 -10.46 -3.48 14.88
C PRO A 218 -9.73 -4.08 13.68
N SER A 219 -9.71 -5.40 13.61
CA SER A 219 -9.22 -6.14 12.44
C SER A 219 -10.36 -7.01 11.89
N THR A 220 -10.17 -7.57 10.69
CA THR A 220 -11.18 -8.38 9.99
C THR A 220 -10.69 -9.82 9.80
N ARG A 221 -11.63 -10.76 9.72
CA ARG A 221 -11.38 -12.14 9.28
C ARG A 221 -11.91 -12.42 7.88
N LEU A 222 -12.59 -11.45 7.27
CA LEU A 222 -13.19 -11.55 5.94
C LEU A 222 -12.17 -11.99 4.87
N LEU A 223 -10.94 -11.50 4.99
CA LEU A 223 -9.89 -11.76 4.00
C LEU A 223 -8.51 -11.86 4.64
N VAL A 224 -7.59 -12.48 3.90
CA VAL A 224 -6.16 -12.50 4.20
C VAL A 224 -5.45 -11.66 3.16
N ALA A 225 -4.83 -10.54 3.57
CA ALA A 225 -4.26 -9.57 2.64
C ALA A 225 -3.22 -10.20 1.71
N ALA A 226 -2.35 -11.09 2.24
CA ALA A 226 -1.35 -11.78 1.43
C ALA A 226 -1.96 -12.60 0.28
N LYS A 227 -3.13 -13.24 0.51
CA LYS A 227 -3.83 -14.02 -0.50
C LYS A 227 -4.41 -13.11 -1.60
N GLU A 228 -5.02 -12.00 -1.22
CA GLU A 228 -5.62 -11.07 -2.19
C GLU A 228 -4.56 -10.29 -2.96
N ILE A 229 -3.43 -9.96 -2.33
CA ILE A 229 -2.26 -9.39 -3.00
C ILE A 229 -1.70 -10.39 -4.02
N ALA A 230 -1.58 -11.67 -3.64
CA ALA A 230 -1.14 -12.71 -4.57
C ALA A 230 -2.07 -12.84 -5.77
N ARG A 231 -3.40 -12.89 -5.54
CA ARG A 231 -4.41 -12.93 -6.61
C ARG A 231 -4.25 -11.75 -7.56
N PHE A 232 -4.27 -10.52 -7.04
CA PHE A 232 -4.18 -9.31 -7.85
C PHE A 232 -2.88 -9.26 -8.64
N CYS A 233 -1.77 -9.60 -7.99
CA CYS A 233 -0.47 -9.60 -8.64
C CYS A 233 -0.28 -10.84 -9.53
N GLY A 234 -1.18 -11.82 -9.62
CA GLY A 234 -0.94 -13.04 -10.40
C GLY A 234 0.23 -13.89 -9.86
N LEU A 235 0.34 -14.00 -8.54
CA LEU A 235 1.26 -14.91 -7.83
C LEU A 235 0.48 -16.12 -7.30
N GLU A 236 1.14 -17.28 -7.23
CA GLU A 236 0.60 -18.47 -6.56
C GLU A 236 0.68 -18.33 -5.03
N TYR A 237 -0.29 -18.90 -4.30
CA TYR A 237 -0.45 -18.73 -2.84
C TYR A 237 -1.00 -19.97 -2.11
#